data_AF-K1U0N6-F1
#
_entry.id   AF-K1U0N6-F1
#
_cell.length_a   1.000
_cell.length_b   1.000
_cell.length_c   1.000
_cell.angle_alpha   90.00
_cell.angle_beta   90.00
_cell.angle_gamma   90.00
#
_symmetry.space_group_name_H-M   'P 1'
#
loop_
_entity.id
_entity.type
_entity.pdbx_description
1 polymer ?
#
loop_
_entity_poly.entity_id
_entity_poly.type
_entity_poly.pdbx_seq_one_letter_code
_entity_poly.pdbx_strand_id
1 'polypeptide(L)' 'GRGLSYVNTGAEDRLHDCRARNEVEAIMWHCYSKKSHAYHAAMNFYKASKSDRDAVVKFLRSI' A
#
# COMPACT_ATOMS: atom_id res chain seq x y z
N GLY A 1 10.97 -10.48 -11.48
CA GLY A 1 10.17 -11.53 -10.85
C GLY A 1 9.52 -11.06 -9.56
N ARG A 2 8.49 -10.19 -9.64
CA ARG A 2 7.66 -9.83 -8.47
C ARG A 2 6.38 -10.67 -8.40
N GLY A 3 5.76 -10.92 -9.55
CA GLY A 3 4.59 -11.82 -9.63
C GLY A 3 4.85 -13.24 -9.12
N LEU A 4 6.05 -13.80 -9.30
CA LEU A 4 6.42 -15.09 -8.71
C LEU A 4 6.64 -15.02 -7.18
N SER A 5 7.04 -13.88 -6.63
CA SER A 5 7.20 -13.71 -5.17
C SER A 5 5.85 -13.82 -4.48
N TYR A 6 4.83 -13.10 -4.95
CA TYR A 6 3.47 -13.22 -4.38
C TYR A 6 2.95 -14.65 -4.41
N VAL A 7 3.12 -15.35 -5.55
CA VAL A 7 2.68 -16.73 -5.71
C VAL A 7 3.43 -17.67 -4.75
N ASN A 8 4.71 -17.43 -4.50
CA ASN A 8 5.55 -18.32 -3.71
C ASN A 8 5.53 -18.01 -2.20
N THR A 9 5.28 -16.76 -1.78
CA THR A 9 5.40 -16.32 -0.38
C THR A 9 4.11 -15.71 0.18
N GLY A 10 3.12 -15.42 -0.67
CA GLY A 10 1.93 -14.67 -0.30
C GLY A 10 2.18 -13.18 -0.04
N ALA A 11 3.41 -12.70 -0.27
CA ALA A 11 3.82 -11.33 0.01
C ALA A 11 4.59 -10.71 -1.16
N GLU A 12 4.39 -9.41 -1.33
CA GLU A 12 5.25 -8.59 -2.18
C GLU A 12 5.81 -7.46 -1.35
N ASP A 13 7.09 -7.58 -1.02
CA ASP A 13 7.78 -6.56 -0.26
C ASP A 13 7.76 -5.21 -1.00
N ARG A 14 7.33 -4.18 -0.28
CA ARG A 14 7.24 -2.79 -0.69
C ARG A 14 8.14 -1.96 0.22
N LEU A 15 8.42 -0.73 -0.22
CA LEU A 15 9.41 0.18 0.37
C LEU A 15 10.85 -0.32 0.18
N HIS A 16 11.82 0.56 0.36
CA HIS A 16 13.24 0.25 0.17
C HIS A 16 13.80 -0.72 1.22
N ASP A 17 13.12 -0.84 2.36
CA ASP A 17 13.46 -1.68 3.50
C ASP A 17 12.60 -2.96 3.59
N CYS A 18 11.81 -3.25 2.55
CA CYS A 18 10.92 -4.43 2.47
C CYS A 18 9.92 -4.55 3.65
N ARG A 19 9.66 -3.47 4.37
CA ARG A 19 8.86 -3.52 5.60
C ARG A 19 7.37 -3.75 5.37
N ALA A 20 6.84 -3.35 4.22
CA ALA A 20 5.42 -3.48 3.90
C ALA A 20 5.22 -4.67 2.96
N ARG A 21 4.30 -5.58 3.26
CA ARG A 21 4.09 -6.83 2.51
C ARG A 21 3.02 -6.72 1.41
N ASN A 22 2.35 -5.57 1.34
CA ASN A 22 1.32 -5.25 0.36
C ASN A 22 1.18 -3.73 0.19
N GLU A 23 0.39 -3.30 -0.81
CA GLU A 23 0.17 -1.88 -1.12
C GLU A 23 -0.52 -1.13 0.02
N VAL A 24 -1.43 -1.80 0.74
CA VAL A 24 -2.17 -1.19 1.85
C VAL A 24 -1.22 -0.83 2.98
N GLU A 25 -0.34 -1.74 3.39
CA GLU A 25 0.69 -1.49 4.40
C GLU A 25 1.64 -0.37 3.96
N ALA A 26 2.02 -0.34 2.68
CA ALA A 26 2.87 0.71 2.13
C ALA A 26 2.19 2.09 2.18
N ILE A 27 0.90 2.18 1.84
CA ILE A 27 0.11 3.43 1.94
C ILE A 27 -0.02 3.84 3.40
N MET A 28 -0.42 2.90 4.27
CA MET A 28 -0.67 3.17 5.69
C MET A 28 0.61 3.51 6.46
N TRP A 29 1.79 3.12 5.96
CA TRP A 29 3.06 3.54 6.53
C TRP A 29 3.18 5.07 6.66
N HIS A 30 2.61 5.81 5.71
CA HIS A 30 2.60 7.27 5.73
C HIS A 30 1.67 7.89 6.79
N CYS A 31 0.78 7.12 7.41
CA CYS A 31 -0.05 7.58 8.53
C CYS A 31 0.71 7.66 9.87
N TYR A 32 1.92 7.10 9.98
CA TYR A 32 2.66 7.06 11.25
C TYR A 32 3.06 8.46 11.75
N SER A 33 3.39 9.39 10.84
CA SER A 33 3.83 10.74 11.18
C SER A 33 3.02 11.79 10.46
N LYS A 34 2.47 12.75 11.21
CA LYS A 34 1.77 13.93 10.66
C LYS A 34 2.67 14.83 9.81
N LYS A 35 3.99 14.70 9.95
CA LYS A 35 4.98 15.42 9.12
C LYS A 35 5.22 14.75 7.76
N SER A 36 4.65 13.57 7.51
CA SER A 36 4.79 12.91 6.22
C SER A 36 4.06 13.70 5.14
N HIS A 37 4.70 13.93 4.00
CA HIS A 37 4.08 14.63 2.86
C HIS A 37 2.84 13.88 2.34
N ALA A 38 2.81 12.55 2.50
CA ALA A 38 1.69 11.72 2.09
C ALA A 38 0.67 11.45 3.23
N TYR A 39 0.82 12.08 4.40
CA TYR A 39 -0.05 11.82 5.56
C TYR A 39 -1.54 12.05 5.25
N HIS A 40 -1.87 13.15 4.57
CA HIS A 40 -3.27 13.46 4.23
C HIS A 40 -3.85 12.47 3.21
N ALA A 41 -3.06 12.07 2.21
CA ALA A 41 -3.48 11.08 1.23
C ALA A 41 -3.73 9.71 1.87
N ALA A 42 -2.83 9.26 2.75
CA ALA A 42 -2.97 8.01 3.49
C ALA A 42 -4.17 8.06 4.45
N MET A 43 -4.42 9.20 5.09
CA MET A 43 -5.59 9.38 5.95
C MET A 43 -6.91 9.36 5.16
N ASN A 44 -6.94 9.95 3.96
CA ASN A 44 -8.11 9.88 3.08
C ASN A 44 -8.35 8.44 2.61
N PHE A 45 -7.29 7.71 2.25
CA PHE A 45 -7.38 6.28 1.93
C PHE A 45 -7.92 5.47 3.11
N TYR A 46 -7.45 5.71 4.33
CA TYR A 46 -7.94 5.04 5.54
C TYR A 46 -9.44 5.28 5.79
N LYS A 47 -9.91 6.52 5.58
CA LYS A 47 -11.32 6.91 5.75
C LYS A 47 -12.23 6.47 4.61
N ALA A 48 -11.67 6.06 3.48
CA ALA A 48 -12.45 5.68 2.30
C ALA A 48 -13.20 4.36 2.53
N SER A 49 -14.25 4.15 1.73
CA SER A 49 -15.01 2.90 1.76
C SER A 49 -14.11 1.72 1.37
N LYS A 50 -14.53 0.50 1.69
CA LYS A 50 -13.76 -0.69 1.29
C LYS A 50 -13.62 -0.76 -0.24
N SER A 51 -14.70 -0.49 -0.98
CA SER A 51 -14.69 -0.51 -2.44
C SER A 51 -13.71 0.50 -3.04
N ASP A 52 -13.61 1.69 -2.45
CA ASP A 52 -12.69 2.72 -2.96
C ASP A 52 -11.24 2.36 -2.66
N ARG A 53 -10.98 1.80 -1.48
CA ARG A 53 -9.65 1.29 -1.14
C ARG A 53 -9.21 0.17 -2.08
N ASP A 54 -10.11 -0.78 -2.37
CA ASP A 54 -9.84 -1.88 -3.29
C ASP A 54 -9.61 -1.36 -4.73
N ALA A 55 -10.35 -0.33 -5.16
CA ALA A 55 -10.16 0.32 -6.46
C ALA A 55 -8.79 1.00 -6.57
N VAL A 56 -8.34 1.71 -5.54
CA VAL A 56 -7.01 2.33 -5.49
C VAL A 56 -5.91 1.26 -5.57
N VAL A 57 -6.03 0.17 -4.80
CA VAL A 57 -5.06 -0.94 -4.85
C VAL A 57 -5.04 -1.59 -6.24
N LYS A 58 -6.21 -1.78 -6.87
CA LYS A 58 -6.30 -2.34 -8.23
C LYS A 58 -5.64 -1.41 -9.26
N PHE A 59 -5.85 -0.10 -9.14
CA PHE A 59 -5.17 0.88 -9.99
C PHE A 59 -3.65 0.81 -9.84
N LEU A 60 -3.14 0.75 -8.59
CA LEU A 60 -1.69 0.64 -8.32
C LEU A 60 -1.06 -0.66 -8.85
N ARG A 61 -1.84 -1.71 -9.05
CA ARG A 61 -1.38 -2.97 -9.66
C ARG A 61 -1.44 -2.97 -11.19
N SER A 62 -2.09 -1.97 -11.78
CA SER A 62 -2.25 -1.85 -13.24
C SER A 62 -1.16 -1.02 -13.92
N ILE A 63 -0.24 -0.45 -13.12
CA ILE A 63 0.94 0.30 -13.54
C ILE A 63 2.20 -0.57 -13.43
#